data_AF-A0A7D9D1H2-F1
#
_entry.id   AF-A0A7D9D1H2-F1
#
_cell.length_a   1.000
_cell.length_b   1.000
_cell.length_c   1.000
_cell.angle_alpha   90.00
_cell.angle_beta   90.00
_cell.angle_gamma   90.00
#
_symmetry.space_group_name_H-M   'P 1'
#
loop_
_entity.id
_entity.type
_entity.pdbx_description
1 polymer ?
#
loop_
_entity_poly.entity_id
_entity_poly.type
_entity_poly.pdbx_seq_one_letter_code
_entity_poly.pdbx_strand_id
1 'polypeptide(L)'
;MKLPCYQNNTPLDPSFDDDLKDVHLVYDYDATDSNGRPEKWRYEIWFFSENKIVYAIHGGPMAGRINYQTVAYQCVRPGEIWQINWLEETGTVVSIVYDIVNKTVNGLLCFSKGHWENSEAAHGDKRNPDDFARWRNLAKQGIQTDRFVLVERAHILKSFKGQGDLEPIEPDAITF
;
A
#
# COMPACT_ATOMS: atom_id res chain seq x y z
N MET A 1 -0.69 -21.27 -17.84
CA MET A 1 -0.56 -21.55 -16.38
C MET A 1 -0.59 -20.21 -15.66
N LYS A 2 -1.42 -20.04 -14.62
CA LYS A 2 -1.46 -18.81 -13.82
C LYS A 2 -0.28 -18.86 -12.84
N LEU A 3 0.52 -17.80 -12.76
CA LEU A 3 1.59 -17.70 -11.76
C LEU A 3 0.96 -17.58 -10.35
N PRO A 4 1.60 -18.15 -9.31
CA PRO A 4 1.22 -17.83 -7.94
C PRO A 4 1.44 -16.33 -7.70
N CYS A 5 0.53 -15.69 -6.96
CA CYS A 5 0.66 -14.26 -6.67
C CYS A 5 1.86 -13.96 -5.75
N TYR A 6 2.11 -14.86 -4.79
CA TYR A 6 3.22 -14.76 -3.85
C TYR A 6 3.82 -16.15 -3.64
N GLN A 7 5.15 -16.21 -3.51
CA GLN A 7 5.87 -17.38 -3.03
C GLN A 7 6.64 -16.99 -1.77
N ASN A 8 6.20 -17.51 -0.64
CA ASN A 8 6.86 -17.30 0.65
C ASN A 8 7.33 -18.66 1.18
N ASN A 9 8.64 -18.88 1.17
CA ASN A 9 9.23 -20.09 1.74
C ASN A 9 9.54 -19.93 3.25
N THR A 10 9.51 -18.70 3.74
CA THR A 10 9.70 -18.36 5.15
C THR A 10 8.33 -18.33 5.83
N PRO A 11 8.13 -19.06 6.94
CA PRO A 11 6.92 -18.93 7.76
C PRO A 11 6.72 -17.50 8.26
N LEU A 12 5.48 -17.10 8.48
CA LEU A 12 5.18 -15.84 9.14
C LEU A 12 5.75 -15.86 10.57
N ASP A 13 6.51 -14.83 10.92
CA ASP A 13 7.14 -14.74 12.24
C ASP A 13 6.08 -14.57 13.34
N PRO A 14 6.18 -15.26 14.49
CA PRO A 14 5.21 -15.15 15.58
C PRO A 14 5.01 -13.73 16.12
N SER A 15 6.02 -12.85 16.00
CA SER A 15 5.91 -11.45 16.41
C SER A 15 4.89 -10.64 15.59
N PHE A 16 4.38 -11.19 14.48
CA PHE A 16 3.33 -10.55 13.68
C PHE A 16 2.11 -10.15 14.51
N ASP A 17 1.65 -11.03 15.41
CA ASP A 17 0.45 -10.79 16.22
C ASP A 17 0.60 -9.53 17.11
N ASP A 18 1.80 -9.33 17.64
CA ASP A 18 2.11 -8.17 18.49
C ASP A 18 2.40 -6.93 17.64
N ASP A 19 3.27 -7.06 16.64
CA ASP A 19 3.88 -5.94 15.92
C ASP A 19 2.97 -5.35 14.83
N LEU A 20 2.20 -6.18 14.14
CA LEU A 20 1.49 -5.78 12.92
C LEU A 20 -0.01 -6.04 12.98
N LYS A 21 -0.46 -7.18 13.49
CA LYS A 21 -1.87 -7.55 13.44
C LYS A 21 -2.76 -6.45 14.00
N ASP A 22 -3.75 -6.04 13.22
CA ASP A 22 -4.70 -5.00 13.60
C ASP A 22 -4.06 -3.61 13.85
N VAL A 23 -2.79 -3.40 13.51
CA VAL A 23 -2.16 -2.08 13.62
C VAL A 23 -2.65 -1.19 12.48
N HIS A 24 -3.04 0.04 12.83
CA HIS A 24 -3.38 1.11 11.92
C HIS A 24 -2.34 2.22 12.05
N LEU A 25 -1.77 2.62 10.91
CA LEU A 25 -0.81 3.72 10.80
C LEU A 25 -1.41 4.87 9.99
N VAL A 26 -1.21 6.09 10.47
CA VAL A 26 -1.39 7.31 9.67
C VAL A 26 -0.03 7.97 9.52
N TYR A 27 0.39 8.27 8.30
CA TYR A 27 1.74 8.76 8.01
C TYR A 27 1.74 9.77 6.85
N ASP A 28 2.70 10.70 6.91
CA ASP A 28 2.88 11.74 5.89
C ASP A 28 4.22 11.54 5.19
N TYR A 29 4.19 11.46 3.86
CA TYR A 29 5.39 11.61 3.03
C TYR A 29 5.77 13.09 2.91
N ASP A 30 7.07 13.35 2.86
CA ASP A 30 7.60 14.59 2.29
C ASP A 30 7.41 14.55 0.77
N ALA A 31 6.80 15.58 0.20
CA ALA A 31 6.55 15.70 -1.23
C ALA A 31 6.69 17.14 -1.70
N THR A 32 6.59 17.36 -3.01
CA THR A 32 6.58 18.68 -3.64
C THR A 32 5.43 18.82 -4.61
N ASP A 33 4.77 19.98 -4.57
CA ASP A 33 3.71 20.31 -5.51
C ASP A 33 4.26 20.53 -6.93
N SER A 34 3.37 20.77 -7.90
CA SER A 34 3.75 21.03 -9.30
C SER A 34 4.65 22.26 -9.49
N ASN A 35 4.75 23.14 -8.48
CA ASN A 35 5.60 24.32 -8.47
C ASN A 35 6.89 24.12 -7.64
N GLY A 36 7.13 22.90 -7.15
CA GLY A 36 8.29 22.56 -6.33
C GLY A 36 8.19 23.03 -4.87
N ARG A 37 7.01 23.47 -4.40
CA ARG A 37 6.82 23.88 -3.00
C ARG A 37 6.61 22.64 -2.13
N PRO A 38 7.16 22.59 -0.91
CA PRO A 38 6.94 21.46 -0.01
C PRO A 38 5.46 21.23 0.27
N GLU A 39 5.05 19.98 0.18
CA GLU A 39 3.72 19.52 0.58
C GLU A 39 3.82 18.19 1.34
N LYS A 40 2.71 17.77 1.94
CA LYS A 40 2.61 16.51 2.66
C LYS A 40 1.55 15.65 2.01
N TRP A 41 1.92 14.41 1.69
CA TRP A 41 0.95 13.43 1.23
C TRP A 41 0.61 12.49 2.37
N ARG A 42 -0.62 12.63 2.88
CA ARG A 42 -1.13 11.79 3.96
C ARG A 42 -1.68 10.48 3.45
N TYR A 43 -1.28 9.40 4.10
CA TYR A 43 -1.72 8.04 3.83
C TYR A 43 -2.13 7.40 5.16
N GLU A 44 -3.02 6.41 5.08
CA GLU A 44 -3.29 5.51 6.19
C GLU A 44 -3.36 4.05 5.72
N ILE A 45 -2.93 3.14 6.58
CA ILE A 45 -2.92 1.69 6.32
C ILE A 45 -3.30 0.94 7.59
N TRP A 46 -4.13 -0.07 7.45
CA TRP A 46 -4.49 -1.02 8.48
C TRP A 46 -4.06 -2.43 8.07
N PHE A 47 -3.23 -3.05 8.90
CA PHE A 47 -2.77 -4.43 8.75
C PHE A 47 -3.85 -5.40 9.23
N PHE A 48 -4.87 -5.57 8.38
CA PHE A 48 -6.12 -6.28 8.68
C PHE A 48 -5.90 -7.73 9.15
N SER A 49 -5.08 -8.50 8.43
CA SER A 49 -4.83 -9.92 8.74
C SER A 49 -3.46 -10.37 8.26
N GLU A 50 -3.13 -11.64 8.49
CA GLU A 50 -1.86 -12.29 8.13
C GLU A 50 -1.50 -12.24 6.64
N ASN A 51 -2.43 -11.81 5.79
CA ASN A 51 -2.16 -11.60 4.37
C ASN A 51 -2.99 -10.47 3.74
N LYS A 52 -3.61 -9.59 4.53
CA LYS A 52 -4.43 -8.48 4.01
C LYS A 52 -4.08 -7.16 4.65
N ILE A 53 -4.12 -6.11 3.84
CA ILE A 53 -4.15 -4.72 4.29
C ILE A 53 -5.38 -4.02 3.71
N VAL A 54 -5.84 -2.98 4.41
CA VAL A 54 -6.77 -1.97 3.90
C VAL A 54 -6.05 -0.63 4.01
N TYR A 55 -6.15 0.25 3.01
CA TYR A 55 -5.47 1.53 3.02
C TYR A 55 -6.28 2.62 2.32
N ALA A 56 -6.02 3.88 2.67
CA ALA A 56 -6.57 5.03 1.99
C ALA A 56 -5.51 6.12 1.77
N ILE A 57 -5.69 6.88 0.69
CA ILE A 57 -4.80 7.95 0.26
C ILE A 57 -5.53 9.28 0.41
N HIS A 58 -4.97 10.18 1.22
CA HIS A 58 -5.58 11.47 1.56
C HIS A 58 -4.86 12.66 0.91
N GLY A 59 -3.67 12.47 0.35
CA GLY A 59 -2.90 13.53 -0.31
C GLY A 59 -2.16 13.04 -1.55
N GLY A 60 -1.69 14.00 -2.35
CA GLY A 60 -0.97 13.74 -3.59
C GLY A 60 -1.86 13.34 -4.77
N PRO A 61 -1.27 12.89 -5.89
CA PRO A 61 -1.99 12.61 -7.14
C PRO A 61 -3.11 11.56 -7.01
N MET A 62 -3.00 10.67 -6.01
CA MET A 62 -3.93 9.55 -5.78
C MET A 62 -4.91 9.83 -4.63
N ALA A 63 -5.01 11.07 -4.13
CA ALA A 63 -5.93 11.43 -3.05
C ALA A 63 -7.38 11.07 -3.41
N GLY A 64 -8.06 10.35 -2.52
CA GLY A 64 -9.42 9.82 -2.75
C GLY A 64 -9.46 8.35 -3.20
N ARG A 65 -8.32 7.65 -3.23
CA ARG A 65 -8.24 6.21 -3.46
C ARG A 65 -8.34 5.43 -2.15
N ILE A 66 -9.28 4.51 -2.06
CA ILE A 66 -9.49 3.56 -0.95
C ILE A 66 -9.34 2.15 -1.48
N ASN A 67 -8.46 1.35 -0.89
CA ASN A 67 -8.12 0.04 -1.45
C ASN A 67 -7.82 -1.00 -0.37
N TYR A 68 -7.73 -2.24 -0.78
CA TYR A 68 -7.28 -3.35 0.02
C TYR A 68 -6.48 -4.33 -0.84
N GLN A 69 -5.51 -5.02 -0.24
CA GLN A 69 -4.61 -5.86 -1.01
C GLN A 69 -4.19 -7.12 -0.25
N THR A 70 -3.98 -8.20 -1.00
CA THR A 70 -3.28 -9.37 -0.49
C THR A 70 -1.81 -9.05 -0.47
N VAL A 71 -1.14 -9.24 0.67
CA VAL A 71 0.26 -8.84 0.87
C VAL A 71 1.13 -10.01 1.33
N ALA A 72 2.44 -9.83 1.22
CA ALA A 72 3.44 -10.69 1.84
C ALA A 72 4.22 -9.90 2.90
N TYR A 73 4.18 -10.39 4.14
CA TYR A 73 4.94 -9.85 5.26
C TYR A 73 6.28 -10.57 5.41
N GLN A 74 7.32 -9.81 5.73
CA GLN A 74 8.64 -10.34 6.10
C GLN A 74 9.11 -9.65 7.36
N CYS A 75 9.32 -10.42 8.42
CA CYS A 75 9.98 -9.91 9.62
C CYS A 75 11.46 -9.72 9.33
N VAL A 76 11.96 -8.49 9.48
CA VAL A 76 13.39 -8.17 9.34
C VAL A 76 14.05 -8.22 10.71
N ARG A 77 13.40 -7.65 11.72
CA ARG A 77 13.79 -7.72 13.13
C ARG A 77 12.54 -7.64 14.02
N PRO A 78 12.20 -8.70 14.78
CA PRO A 78 11.02 -8.71 15.66
C PRO A 78 11.00 -7.51 16.61
N GLY A 79 9.82 -6.91 16.81
CA GLY A 79 9.63 -5.72 17.65
C GLY A 79 10.13 -4.41 17.06
N GLU A 80 10.76 -4.43 15.87
CA GLU A 80 11.47 -3.27 15.35
C GLU A 80 11.21 -2.97 13.88
N ILE A 81 11.37 -3.95 12.98
CA ILE A 81 11.37 -3.72 11.54
C ILE A 81 10.62 -4.83 10.79
N TRP A 82 9.65 -4.41 9.99
CA TRP A 82 8.90 -5.27 9.08
C TRP A 82 8.93 -4.74 7.66
N GLN A 83 8.98 -5.65 6.69
CA GLN A 83 8.79 -5.34 5.28
C GLN A 83 7.46 -5.91 4.80
N ILE A 84 6.68 -5.09 4.09
CA ILE A 84 5.35 -5.43 3.59
C ILE A 84 5.33 -5.18 2.09
N ASN A 85 5.00 -6.22 1.32
CA ASN A 85 5.14 -6.21 -0.13
C ASN A 85 3.82 -6.59 -0.81
N TRP A 86 3.44 -5.87 -1.87
CA TRP A 86 2.29 -6.25 -2.69
C TRP A 86 2.39 -5.76 -4.14
N LEU A 87 1.59 -6.41 -4.98
CA LEU A 87 1.24 -5.91 -6.31
C LEU A 87 -0.20 -5.39 -6.25
N GLU A 88 -0.52 -4.37 -7.04
CA GLU A 88 -1.87 -3.84 -7.22
C GLU A 88 -2.45 -4.22 -8.59
N GLU A 89 -3.77 -4.20 -8.68
CA GLU A 89 -4.55 -4.31 -9.91
C GLU A 89 -4.23 -3.24 -10.96
N THR A 90 -3.69 -2.10 -10.53
CA THR A 90 -3.17 -1.04 -11.41
C THR A 90 -1.82 -1.41 -12.04
N GLY A 91 -1.22 -2.53 -11.63
CA GLY A 91 0.12 -2.95 -12.02
C GLY A 91 1.23 -2.34 -11.17
N THR A 92 0.91 -1.46 -10.20
CA THR A 92 1.89 -0.91 -9.25
C THR A 92 2.45 -2.01 -8.35
N VAL A 93 3.76 -2.01 -8.17
CA VAL A 93 4.44 -2.85 -7.18
C VAL A 93 4.85 -1.99 -6.01
N VAL A 94 4.54 -2.40 -4.79
CA VAL A 94 4.86 -1.66 -3.58
C VAL A 94 5.64 -2.54 -2.62
N SER A 95 6.68 -1.96 -2.05
CA SER A 95 7.39 -2.49 -0.88
C SER A 95 7.53 -1.37 0.14
N ILE A 96 7.03 -1.58 1.35
CA ILE A 96 7.24 -0.64 2.45
C ILE A 96 7.99 -1.33 3.59
N VAL A 97 8.84 -0.56 4.26
CA VAL A 97 9.50 -0.96 5.50
C VAL A 97 8.89 -0.14 6.63
N TYR A 98 8.19 -0.80 7.54
CA TYR A 98 7.70 -0.22 8.77
C TYR A 98 8.80 -0.33 9.84
N ASP A 99 9.35 0.81 10.21
CA ASP A 99 10.30 0.95 11.31
C ASP A 99 9.53 1.43 12.55
N ILE A 100 9.25 0.49 13.44
CA ILE A 100 8.44 0.69 14.65
C ILE A 100 9.18 1.64 15.61
N VAL A 101 10.49 1.44 15.76
CA VAL A 101 11.32 2.17 16.72
C VAL A 101 11.45 3.63 16.31
N ASN A 102 11.80 3.89 15.05
CA ASN A 102 12.01 5.23 14.53
C ASN A 102 10.73 5.92 14.07
N LYS A 103 9.59 5.22 14.09
CA LYS A 103 8.27 5.72 13.67
C LYS A 103 8.28 6.23 12.23
N THR A 104 8.84 5.42 11.32
CA THR A 104 8.89 5.75 9.89
C THR A 104 8.37 4.63 9.01
N VAL A 105 7.91 5.01 7.83
CA VAL A 105 7.65 4.09 6.72
C VAL A 105 8.57 4.45 5.57
N ASN A 106 9.42 3.53 5.12
CA ASN A 106 10.26 3.73 3.94
C ASN A 106 9.60 2.98 2.78
N GLY A 107 9.24 3.68 1.70
CA GLY A 107 8.49 3.11 0.59
C GLY A 107 9.30 3.07 -0.71
N LEU A 108 9.21 1.94 -1.40
CA LEU A 108 9.50 1.78 -2.82
C LEU A 108 8.16 1.53 -3.54
N LEU A 109 7.70 2.53 -4.30
CA LEU A 109 6.46 2.46 -5.06
C LEU A 109 6.80 2.52 -6.54
N CYS A 110 6.65 1.41 -7.24
CA CYS A 110 6.90 1.28 -8.67
C CYS A 110 5.57 1.41 -9.43
N PHE A 111 5.11 2.64 -9.64
CA PHE A 111 3.87 2.93 -10.36
C PHE A 111 3.96 2.46 -11.82
N SER A 112 2.92 1.78 -12.31
CA SER A 112 2.80 1.55 -13.76
C SER A 112 2.57 2.87 -14.49
N LYS A 113 2.94 2.94 -15.78
CA LYS A 113 2.68 4.10 -16.62
C LYS A 113 1.23 4.56 -16.56
N GLY A 114 0.29 3.64 -16.75
CA GLY A 114 -1.14 3.95 -16.72
C GLY A 114 -1.60 4.52 -15.38
N HIS A 115 -1.11 3.98 -14.27
CA HIS A 115 -1.46 4.48 -12.94
C HIS A 115 -0.91 5.90 -12.73
N TRP A 116 0.36 6.15 -13.07
CA TRP A 116 0.99 7.45 -12.84
C TRP A 116 0.43 8.55 -13.76
N GLU A 117 0.34 8.29 -15.07
CA GLU A 117 -0.09 9.29 -16.05
C GLU A 117 -1.61 9.57 -16.00
N ASN A 118 -2.40 8.68 -15.40
CA ASN A 118 -3.86 8.83 -15.26
C ASN A 118 -4.30 8.66 -13.80
N SER A 119 -3.63 9.36 -12.88
CA SER A 119 -3.84 9.22 -11.43
C SER A 119 -5.28 9.38 -10.97
N GLU A 120 -6.05 10.29 -11.58
CA GLU A 120 -7.47 10.51 -11.27
C GLU A 120 -8.33 9.27 -11.55
N ALA A 121 -7.98 8.48 -12.57
CA ALA A 121 -8.69 7.24 -12.85
C ALA A 121 -8.46 6.17 -11.76
N ALA A 122 -7.47 6.35 -10.87
CA ALA A 122 -7.21 5.47 -9.74
C ALA A 122 -7.96 5.88 -8.46
N HIS A 123 -8.69 7.00 -8.46
CA HIS A 123 -9.55 7.42 -7.35
C HIS A 123 -10.79 6.51 -7.22
N GLY A 124 -11.44 6.53 -6.05
CA GLY A 124 -12.61 5.70 -5.74
C GLY A 124 -12.31 4.58 -4.75
N ASP A 125 -13.22 3.61 -4.63
CA ASP A 125 -13.12 2.48 -3.71
C ASP A 125 -13.08 1.16 -4.47
N LYS A 126 -12.11 0.28 -4.18
CA LYS A 126 -12.03 -1.07 -4.80
C LYS A 126 -13.33 -1.86 -4.66
N ARG A 127 -14.09 -1.64 -3.59
CA ARG A 127 -15.38 -2.30 -3.35
C ARG A 127 -16.41 -1.96 -4.43
N ASN A 128 -16.26 -0.82 -5.11
CA ASN A 128 -17.05 -0.49 -6.28
C ASN A 128 -16.53 -1.27 -7.51
N PRO A 129 -17.37 -2.11 -8.14
CA PRO A 129 -16.97 -2.90 -9.31
C PRO A 129 -16.46 -2.07 -10.49
N ASP A 130 -17.00 -0.86 -10.69
CA ASP A 130 -16.63 0.01 -11.81
C ASP A 130 -15.25 0.65 -11.59
N ASP A 131 -14.96 1.04 -10.34
CA ASP A 131 -13.64 1.53 -9.95
C ASP A 131 -12.60 0.41 -10.10
N PHE A 132 -12.90 -0.79 -9.58
CA PHE A 132 -12.01 -1.93 -9.70
C PHE A 132 -11.72 -2.33 -11.16
N ALA A 133 -12.75 -2.33 -12.02
CA ALA A 133 -12.59 -2.60 -13.44
C ALA A 133 -11.76 -1.51 -14.15
N ARG A 134 -11.97 -0.23 -13.81
CA ARG A 134 -11.19 0.90 -14.32
C ARG A 134 -9.72 0.76 -13.94
N TRP A 135 -9.41 0.42 -12.69
CA TRP A 135 -8.05 0.28 -12.19
C TRP A 135 -7.27 -0.85 -12.88
N ARG A 136 -7.92 -1.99 -13.14
CA ARG A 136 -7.35 -3.08 -13.95
C ARG A 136 -6.99 -2.66 -15.38
N ASN A 137 -7.69 -1.68 -15.95
CA ASN A 137 -7.35 -1.16 -17.27
C ASN A 137 -6.11 -0.25 -17.26
N LEU A 138 -5.78 0.38 -16.12
CA LEU A 138 -4.54 1.16 -15.98
C LEU A 138 -3.29 0.27 -16.14
N ALA A 139 -3.33 -0.96 -15.64
CA ALA A 139 -2.23 -1.92 -15.76
C ALA A 139 -1.88 -2.32 -17.20
N LYS A 140 -2.78 -2.07 -18.15
CA LYS A 140 -2.62 -2.42 -19.57
C LYS A 140 -1.89 -1.33 -20.37
N GLN A 141 -1.60 -0.19 -19.75
CA GLN A 141 -0.97 0.94 -20.43
C GLN A 141 0.54 0.94 -20.19
N GLY A 142 1.33 1.00 -21.26
CA GLY A 142 2.78 0.88 -21.22
C GLY A 142 3.27 -0.58 -21.15
N ILE A 143 4.56 -0.74 -20.92
CA ILE A 143 5.20 -2.05 -20.68
C ILE A 143 5.78 -2.14 -19.26
N GLN A 144 6.26 -3.33 -18.87
CA GLN A 144 6.73 -3.58 -17.49
C GLN A 144 7.88 -2.66 -17.04
N THR A 145 8.67 -2.14 -17.97
CA THR A 145 9.76 -1.18 -17.70
C THR A 145 9.32 0.27 -17.72
N ASP A 146 8.10 0.57 -18.17
CA ASP A 146 7.52 1.91 -18.14
C ASP A 146 6.93 2.16 -16.75
N ARG A 147 7.81 2.43 -15.80
CA ARG A 147 7.43 2.66 -14.40
C ARG A 147 8.01 3.97 -13.88
N PHE A 148 7.20 4.68 -13.12
CA PHE A 148 7.69 5.73 -12.24
C PHE A 148 8.04 5.10 -10.90
N VAL A 149 9.30 5.22 -10.50
CA VAL A 149 9.81 4.64 -9.26
C VAL A 149 9.95 5.75 -8.23
N LEU A 150 9.02 5.77 -7.27
CA LEU A 150 9.04 6.67 -6.13
C LEU A 150 9.72 5.98 -4.95
N VAL A 151 10.78 6.61 -4.42
CA VAL A 151 11.51 6.13 -3.24
C VAL A 151 11.47 7.24 -2.21
N GLU A 152 10.65 7.06 -1.18
CA GLU A 152 10.42 8.11 -0.19
C GLU A 152 10.30 7.57 1.22
N ARG A 153 10.55 8.46 2.17
CA ARG A 153 10.34 8.20 3.60
C ARG A 153 9.14 9.00 4.08
N ALA A 154 8.29 8.33 4.85
CA ALA A 154 7.17 8.93 5.56
C ALA A 154 7.42 8.93 7.06
N HIS A 155 6.82 9.92 7.74
CA HIS A 155 6.80 10.01 9.18
C HIS A 155 5.45 9.55 9.73
N ILE A 156 5.47 8.63 10.69
CA ILE A 156 4.26 8.11 11.31
C ILE A 156 3.73 9.12 12.33
N LEU A 157 2.51 9.57 12.10
CA LEU A 157 1.78 10.50 12.95
C LEU A 157 0.99 9.78 14.04
N LYS A 158 0.38 8.65 13.69
CA LYS A 158 -0.42 7.82 14.59
C LYS A 158 -0.12 6.35 14.34
N SER A 159 -0.07 5.57 15.41
CA SER A 159 0.00 4.11 15.41
C SER A 159 -0.88 3.60 16.56
N PHE A 160 -1.88 2.80 16.24
CA PHE A 160 -2.84 2.25 17.21
C PHE A 160 -3.41 0.92 16.69
N LYS A 161 -4.10 0.17 17.55
CA LYS A 161 -4.81 -1.06 17.15
C LYS A 161 -6.27 -0.76 16.80
N GLY A 162 -6.80 -1.42 15.79
CA GLY A 162 -8.16 -1.28 15.29
C GLY A 162 -8.26 -0.58 13.94
N GLN A 163 -9.41 -0.69 13.30
CA GLN A 163 -9.62 -0.26 11.91
C GLN A 163 -9.49 1.25 11.65
N GLY A 164 -9.67 2.08 12.68
CA GLY A 164 -9.79 3.54 12.49
C GLY A 164 -11.06 3.87 11.70
N ASP A 165 -10.92 4.67 10.64
CA ASP A 165 -12.01 5.02 9.72
C ASP A 165 -12.08 4.09 8.49
N LEU A 166 -11.17 3.10 8.40
CA LEU A 166 -11.18 2.12 7.31
C LEU A 166 -12.23 1.04 7.54
N GLU A 167 -12.81 0.57 6.44
CA GLU A 167 -13.78 -0.52 6.46
C GLU A 167 -13.09 -1.90 6.39
N PRO A 168 -13.62 -2.91 7.10
CA PRO A 168 -13.11 -4.28 6.99
C PRO A 168 -13.39 -4.87 5.60
N ILE A 169 -12.83 -6.05 5.37
CA ILE A 169 -13.05 -6.84 4.16
C ILE A 169 -13.36 -8.29 4.53
N GLU A 170 -14.00 -9.01 3.62
CA GLU A 170 -14.13 -10.46 3.74
C GLU A 170 -12.75 -11.14 3.63
N PRO A 171 -12.48 -12.23 4.36
CA PRO A 171 -11.19 -12.92 4.31
C PRO A 171 -10.77 -13.37 2.89
N ASP A 172 -11.74 -13.69 2.04
CA ASP A 172 -11.57 -14.15 0.66
C ASP A 172 -11.74 -13.04 -0.39
N ALA A 173 -11.78 -11.76 0.04
CA ALA A 173 -11.94 -10.63 -0.86
C ALA A 173 -10.88 -10.64 -1.99
N ILE A 174 -11.36 -10.50 -3.23
CA ILE A 174 -10.53 -10.55 -4.43
C ILE A 174 -9.72 -9.25 -4.55
N THR A 175 -8.41 -9.39 -4.77
CA THR A 175 -7.49 -8.25 -4.85
C THR A 175 -6.84 -8.09 -6.24
N PHE A 176 -7.16 -8.98 -7.19
CA PHE A 176 -6.63 -9.00 -8.56
C PHE A 176 -7.67 -9.39 -9.57
#